data_AF-A0A5B8C8N3-F1
#
_entry.id   AF-A0A5B8C8N3-F1
#
_cell.length_a   1.000
_cell.length_b   1.000
_cell.length_c   1.000
_cell.angle_alpha   90.00
_cell.angle_beta   90.00
_cell.angle_gamma   90.00
#
_symmetry.space_group_name_H-M   'P 1'
#
loop_
_entity.id
_entity.type
_entity.pdbx_description
1 polymer ?
#
loop_
_entity_poly.entity_id
_entity_poly.type
_entity_poly.pdbx_seq_one_letter_code
_entity_poly.pdbx_strand_id
1 'polypeptide(L)'
;MATRSWIVPGPSAHDVEQVSALRVQLVAGRVSVERHDAPHVHVVVEKVTGNPLELEVEDGRLTIGYPFLGWDGWVKRLRSFRSGDTARLRVLVPAATVVTVATATADAVVQGVTEDVTLATASALLRATGCRGAVAVRSASGTVEVLEHDGPVRVSTAAGRTTLSGLLARVEVSTVTGAVAVATSAATSMVDLATVSGAMRVDLPTGSGLSMTARTVSGAVTVDGVDRRASGLAAATFEDRRGQDVCFLTAKSVSGALSVARTSVLAPGAPTAGEDRP
;
A
#
# COMPACT_ATOMS: atom_id res chain seq x y z
N MET A 1 21.02 -23.26 -5.79
CA MET A 1 20.43 -24.58 -5.43
C MET A 1 19.69 -25.12 -6.65
N ALA A 2 18.94 -26.23 -6.55
CA ALA A 2 18.21 -26.76 -7.72
C ALA A 2 17.03 -25.83 -8.08
N THR A 3 17.03 -25.30 -9.29
CA THR A 3 15.90 -24.56 -9.85
C THR A 3 14.80 -25.56 -10.24
N ARG A 4 13.57 -25.34 -9.76
CA ARG A 4 12.40 -26.14 -10.12
C ARG A 4 11.39 -25.23 -10.80
N SER A 5 11.06 -25.49 -12.06
CA SER A 5 10.00 -24.76 -12.78
C SER A 5 8.98 -25.70 -13.38
N TRP A 6 7.70 -25.30 -13.40
CA TRP A 6 6.63 -26.00 -14.10
C TRP A 6 5.56 -25.06 -14.62
N ILE A 7 4.93 -25.48 -15.72
CA ILE A 7 3.88 -24.73 -16.40
C ILE A 7 2.51 -25.10 -15.82
N VAL A 8 1.67 -24.08 -15.61
CA VAL A 8 0.32 -24.17 -15.09
C VAL A 8 -0.66 -23.63 -16.13
N PRO A 9 -1.26 -24.49 -16.98
CA PRO A 9 -2.13 -24.07 -18.07
C PRO A 9 -3.56 -23.72 -17.61
N GLY A 10 -3.92 -24.03 -16.38
CA GLY A 10 -5.30 -23.91 -15.90
C GLY A 10 -5.43 -24.07 -14.39
N PRO A 11 -6.68 -24.25 -13.91
CA PRO A 11 -6.95 -24.34 -12.48
C PRO A 11 -6.19 -25.50 -11.82
N SER A 12 -5.49 -25.21 -10.73
CA SER A 12 -4.67 -26.20 -10.01
C SER A 12 -4.25 -25.66 -8.64
N ALA A 13 -3.80 -26.55 -7.76
CA ALA A 13 -3.24 -26.19 -6.46
C ALA A 13 -1.81 -26.77 -6.33
N HIS A 14 -0.91 -26.02 -5.71
CA HIS A 14 0.51 -26.39 -5.56
C HIS A 14 0.99 -26.02 -4.15
N ASP A 15 1.55 -26.99 -3.44
CA ASP A 15 2.28 -26.77 -2.20
C ASP A 15 3.78 -26.64 -2.50
N VAL A 16 4.38 -25.56 -2.01
CA VAL A 16 5.79 -25.24 -2.25
C VAL A 16 6.48 -25.01 -0.91
N GLU A 17 7.38 -25.92 -0.56
CA GLU A 17 8.16 -25.84 0.68
C GLU A 17 9.37 -24.90 0.53
N GLN A 18 9.91 -24.46 1.68
CA GLN A 18 11.17 -23.70 1.76
C GLN A 18 11.16 -22.37 0.98
N VAL A 19 10.01 -21.70 0.94
CA VAL A 19 9.86 -20.38 0.31
C VAL A 19 9.95 -19.29 1.38
N SER A 20 10.89 -18.37 1.22
CA SER A 20 11.03 -17.16 2.04
C SER A 20 10.65 -15.88 1.28
N ALA A 21 10.52 -15.96 -0.04
CA ALA A 21 10.11 -14.84 -0.89
C ALA A 21 9.10 -15.27 -1.95
N LEU A 22 7.97 -14.57 -2.02
CA LEU A 22 6.97 -14.73 -3.06
C LEU A 22 7.07 -13.57 -4.05
N ARG A 23 7.07 -13.91 -5.34
CA ARG A 23 6.94 -12.96 -6.43
C ARG A 23 5.79 -13.35 -7.35
N VAL A 24 4.88 -12.42 -7.60
CA VAL A 24 3.75 -12.65 -8.51
C VAL A 24 3.70 -11.58 -9.59
N GLN A 25 3.57 -12.00 -10.84
CA GLN A 25 3.49 -11.13 -12.01
C GLN A 25 2.27 -11.48 -12.86
N LEU A 26 1.29 -10.57 -12.94
CA LEU A 26 0.07 -10.77 -13.73
C LEU A 26 -0.19 -9.63 -14.70
N VAL A 27 -0.84 -9.95 -15.82
CA VAL A 27 -1.33 -8.91 -16.73
C VAL A 27 -2.68 -8.41 -16.21
N ALA A 28 -3.74 -9.22 -16.33
CA ALA A 28 -5.07 -8.90 -15.84
C ALA A 28 -5.61 -9.96 -14.87
N GLY A 29 -6.71 -9.62 -14.16
CA GLY A 29 -7.39 -10.52 -13.24
C GLY A 29 -7.18 -10.13 -11.78
N ARG A 30 -6.77 -11.09 -10.94
CA ARG A 30 -6.62 -10.85 -9.48
C ARG A 30 -5.59 -11.78 -8.85
N VAL A 31 -4.86 -11.25 -7.89
CA VAL A 31 -4.07 -12.03 -6.93
C VAL A 31 -4.46 -11.63 -5.50
N SER A 32 -4.75 -12.63 -4.67
CA SER A 32 -4.83 -12.49 -3.21
C SER A 32 -3.67 -13.22 -2.57
N VAL A 33 -2.95 -12.56 -1.67
CA VAL A 33 -1.89 -13.15 -0.84
C VAL A 33 -2.34 -13.05 0.61
N GLU A 34 -2.49 -14.19 1.27
CA GLU A 34 -3.03 -14.29 2.62
C GLU A 34 -2.04 -15.02 3.52
N ARG A 35 -1.82 -14.52 4.72
CA ARG A 35 -1.09 -15.25 5.75
C ARG A 35 -1.81 -16.55 6.13
N HIS A 36 -1.05 -17.62 6.33
CA HIS A 36 -1.49 -18.80 7.08
C HIS A 36 -0.40 -19.26 8.07
N ASP A 37 -0.69 -20.32 8.82
CA ASP A 37 0.22 -20.89 9.84
C ASP A 37 1.01 -22.10 9.35
N ALA A 38 0.78 -22.57 8.13
CA ALA A 38 1.54 -23.68 7.56
C ALA A 38 2.97 -23.23 7.16
N PRO A 39 3.97 -24.13 7.18
CA PRO A 39 5.36 -23.80 6.86
C PRO A 39 5.69 -23.81 5.35
N HIS A 40 4.69 -24.02 4.49
CA HIS A 40 4.82 -24.07 3.03
C HIS A 40 3.94 -23.00 2.40
N VAL A 41 4.24 -22.56 1.18
CA VAL A 41 3.33 -21.70 0.41
C VAL A 41 2.31 -22.57 -0.31
N HIS A 42 1.02 -22.25 -0.16
CA HIS A 42 -0.07 -22.92 -0.88
C HIS A 42 -0.58 -22.00 -2.01
N VAL A 43 -0.32 -22.37 -3.25
CA VAL A 43 -0.77 -21.63 -4.43
C VAL A 43 -2.04 -22.27 -4.99
N VAL A 44 -3.12 -21.50 -5.07
CA VAL A 44 -4.35 -21.87 -5.78
C VAL A 44 -4.46 -21.02 -7.03
N VAL A 45 -4.34 -21.66 -8.19
CA VAL A 45 -4.67 -21.07 -9.48
C VAL A 45 -6.14 -21.37 -9.75
N GLU A 46 -7.00 -20.36 -9.73
CA GLU A 46 -8.45 -20.51 -9.92
C GLU A 46 -8.85 -20.45 -11.39
N LYS A 47 -8.15 -19.61 -12.17
CA LYS A 47 -8.41 -19.42 -13.59
C LYS A 47 -7.16 -18.93 -14.30
N VAL A 48 -6.92 -19.46 -15.49
CA VAL A 48 -5.95 -18.96 -16.47
C VAL A 48 -6.67 -18.82 -17.81
N THR A 49 -6.43 -17.73 -18.52
CA THR A 49 -6.96 -17.48 -19.86
C THR A 49 -5.87 -16.83 -20.69
N GLY A 50 -5.63 -17.36 -21.89
CA GLY A 50 -4.50 -16.95 -22.73
C GLY A 50 -3.25 -17.77 -22.41
N ASN A 51 -2.12 -17.11 -22.24
CA ASN A 51 -0.85 -17.78 -21.97
C ASN A 51 -0.86 -18.53 -20.62
N PRO A 52 -0.23 -19.72 -20.53
CA PRO A 52 -0.13 -20.45 -19.28
C PRO A 52 0.78 -19.71 -18.29
N LEU A 53 0.53 -19.91 -17.00
CA LEU A 53 1.43 -19.42 -15.96
C LEU A 53 2.63 -20.36 -15.82
N GLU A 54 3.73 -19.86 -15.28
CA GLU A 54 4.89 -20.62 -14.84
C GLU A 54 5.10 -20.36 -13.35
N LEU A 55 5.33 -21.43 -12.61
CA LEU A 55 5.77 -21.40 -11.21
C LEU A 55 7.23 -21.85 -11.19
N GLU A 56 8.10 -20.97 -10.73
CA GLU A 56 9.54 -21.18 -10.66
C GLU A 56 10.02 -20.99 -9.22
N VAL A 57 10.79 -21.96 -8.72
CA VAL A 57 11.43 -21.92 -7.40
C VAL A 57 12.93 -21.89 -7.60
N GLU A 58 13.55 -20.81 -7.14
CA GLU A 58 15.00 -20.60 -7.19
C GLU A 58 15.45 -19.93 -5.89
N ASP A 59 16.42 -20.54 -5.20
CA ASP A 59 17.05 -20.02 -3.98
C ASP A 59 16.05 -19.48 -2.93
N GLY A 60 14.99 -20.25 -2.64
CA GLY A 60 13.95 -19.91 -1.66
C GLY A 60 12.93 -18.87 -2.14
N ARG A 61 12.99 -18.47 -3.41
CA ARG A 61 12.02 -17.56 -4.04
C ARG A 61 11.08 -18.32 -4.96
N LEU A 62 9.78 -18.22 -4.69
CA LEU A 62 8.73 -18.67 -5.61
C LEU A 62 8.31 -17.51 -6.51
N THR A 63 8.52 -17.65 -7.82
CA THR A 63 8.06 -16.72 -8.85
C THR A 63 6.87 -17.32 -9.57
N ILE A 64 5.78 -16.58 -9.64
CA ILE A 64 4.55 -16.93 -10.37
C ILE A 64 4.35 -15.88 -11.45
N GLY A 65 4.38 -16.27 -12.72
CA GLY A 65 4.27 -15.32 -13.81
C GLY A 65 4.04 -15.98 -15.15
N TYR A 66 4.40 -15.30 -16.24
CA TYR A 66 4.39 -15.88 -17.59
C TYR A 66 5.83 -16.17 -18.03
N PRO A 67 6.09 -17.27 -18.76
CA PRO A 67 7.43 -17.82 -19.00
C PRO A 67 8.41 -16.93 -19.79
N PHE A 68 7.94 -15.83 -20.37
CA PHE A 68 8.78 -14.89 -21.13
C PHE A 68 9.13 -13.61 -20.34
N LEU A 69 8.76 -13.53 -19.06
CA LEU A 69 8.92 -12.35 -18.21
C LEU A 69 10.17 -12.45 -17.34
N GLY A 70 11.33 -12.09 -17.90
CA GLY A 70 12.45 -11.65 -17.07
C GLY A 70 12.05 -10.42 -16.23
N TRP A 71 12.53 -10.33 -14.98
CA TRP A 71 12.26 -9.18 -14.10
C TRP A 71 12.72 -7.87 -14.73
N ASP A 72 13.91 -7.87 -15.32
CA ASP A 72 14.47 -6.67 -15.91
C ASP A 72 13.69 -6.24 -17.16
N GLY A 73 12.97 -5.14 -16.99
CA GLY A 73 12.20 -4.51 -18.06
C GLY A 73 10.76 -5.02 -18.21
N TRP A 74 10.22 -5.80 -17.27
CA TRP A 74 8.82 -6.27 -17.36
C TRP A 74 7.81 -5.11 -17.47
N VAL A 75 8.00 -4.02 -16.72
CA VAL A 75 7.18 -2.80 -16.80
C VAL A 75 7.25 -2.13 -18.19
N LYS A 76 8.40 -2.18 -18.86
CA LYS A 76 8.56 -1.65 -20.23
C LYS A 76 7.85 -2.55 -21.25
N ARG A 77 7.92 -3.87 -21.07
CA ARG A 77 7.31 -4.87 -21.96
C ARG A 77 5.79 -4.96 -21.78
N LEU A 78 5.26 -4.55 -20.63
CA LEU A 78 3.82 -4.54 -20.34
C LEU A 78 3.01 -3.67 -21.32
N ARG A 79 3.62 -2.61 -21.84
CA ARG A 79 3.06 -1.76 -22.90
C ARG A 79 2.85 -2.47 -24.23
N SER A 80 3.42 -3.66 -24.41
CA SER A 80 3.41 -4.45 -25.66
C SER A 80 2.49 -5.68 -25.61
N PHE A 81 1.78 -5.93 -24.51
CA PHE A 81 0.96 -7.13 -24.36
C PHE A 81 -0.35 -7.06 -25.15
N ARG A 82 -0.78 -8.21 -25.68
CA ARG A 82 -2.10 -8.39 -26.28
C ARG A 82 -3.16 -8.49 -25.18
N SER A 83 -4.33 -7.91 -25.47
CA SER A 83 -5.43 -7.60 -24.55
C SER A 83 -6.12 -8.77 -23.81
N GLY A 84 -5.61 -10.02 -23.86
CA GLY A 84 -6.37 -11.22 -23.45
C GLY A 84 -5.88 -11.99 -22.23
N ASP A 85 -4.61 -11.86 -21.82
CA ASP A 85 -4.03 -12.70 -20.76
C ASP A 85 -4.58 -12.31 -19.39
N THR A 86 -5.27 -13.26 -18.74
CA THR A 86 -5.94 -13.05 -17.46
C THR A 86 -5.72 -14.24 -16.55
N ALA A 87 -5.42 -13.99 -15.27
CA ALA A 87 -5.31 -15.03 -14.26
C ALA A 87 -5.95 -14.64 -12.93
N ARG A 88 -6.45 -15.63 -12.20
CA ARG A 88 -6.95 -15.48 -10.82
C ARG A 88 -6.21 -16.43 -9.90
N LEU A 89 -5.56 -15.87 -8.89
CA LEU A 89 -4.72 -16.60 -7.97
C LEU A 89 -5.05 -16.25 -6.51
N ARG A 90 -5.00 -17.26 -5.66
CA ARG A 90 -4.95 -17.11 -4.21
C ARG A 90 -3.71 -17.81 -3.70
N VAL A 91 -2.87 -17.11 -2.95
CA VAL A 91 -1.60 -17.64 -2.45
C VAL A 91 -1.59 -17.50 -0.94
N LEU A 92 -1.52 -18.62 -0.23
CA LEU A 92 -1.34 -18.60 1.21
C LEU A 92 0.14 -18.72 1.54
N VAL A 93 0.65 -17.80 2.33
CA VAL A 93 2.08 -17.71 2.66
C VAL A 93 2.31 -17.75 4.17
N PRO A 94 3.44 -18.31 4.64
CA PRO A 94 3.90 -18.10 6.00
C PRO A 94 4.05 -16.61 6.31
N ALA A 95 3.85 -16.21 7.56
CA ALA A 95 3.94 -14.79 7.98
C ALA A 95 5.28 -14.13 7.59
N ALA A 96 6.38 -14.89 7.73
CA ALA A 96 7.75 -14.45 7.48
C ALA A 96 8.16 -14.54 5.98
N THR A 97 7.25 -14.19 5.07
CA THR A 97 7.50 -14.25 3.62
C THR A 97 7.58 -12.85 3.04
N VAL A 98 8.69 -12.51 2.37
CA VAL A 98 8.79 -11.25 1.60
C VAL A 98 7.89 -11.34 0.38
N VAL A 99 6.97 -10.39 0.20
CA VAL A 99 5.97 -10.44 -0.88
C VAL A 99 6.21 -9.34 -1.90
N THR A 100 6.35 -9.72 -3.16
CA THR A 100 6.46 -8.79 -4.28
C THR A 100 5.39 -9.10 -5.32
N VAL A 101 4.46 -8.16 -5.54
CA VAL A 101 3.38 -8.32 -6.51
C VAL A 101 3.43 -7.21 -7.55
N ALA A 102 3.35 -7.62 -8.81
CA ALA A 102 3.56 -6.78 -9.98
C ALA A 102 2.44 -7.05 -10.99
N THR A 103 1.56 -6.08 -11.24
CA THR A 103 0.41 -6.26 -12.14
C THR A 103 0.32 -5.19 -13.23
N ALA A 104 -0.35 -5.48 -14.34
CA ALA A 104 -0.75 -4.45 -15.30
C ALA A 104 -2.08 -3.82 -14.86
N THR A 105 -3.11 -4.64 -14.88
CA THR A 105 -4.50 -4.27 -14.62
C THR A 105 -5.18 -5.24 -13.65
N ALA A 106 -4.43 -6.22 -13.13
CA ALA A 106 -4.92 -7.13 -12.11
C ALA A 106 -4.93 -6.47 -10.73
N ASP A 107 -6.00 -6.70 -9.98
CA ASP A 107 -6.07 -6.32 -8.57
C ASP A 107 -5.07 -7.15 -7.76
N ALA A 108 -4.39 -6.52 -6.80
CA ALA A 108 -3.55 -7.21 -5.84
C ALA A 108 -3.99 -6.90 -4.41
N VAL A 109 -4.23 -7.95 -3.63
CA VAL A 109 -4.57 -7.85 -2.20
C VAL A 109 -3.54 -8.66 -1.42
N VAL A 110 -2.96 -8.08 -0.37
CA VAL A 110 -2.02 -8.73 0.54
C VAL A 110 -2.51 -8.55 1.97
N GLN A 111 -2.52 -9.62 2.76
CA GLN A 111 -3.07 -9.62 4.11
C GLN A 111 -2.17 -10.36 5.11
N GLY A 112 -1.88 -9.70 6.24
CA GLY A 112 -1.31 -10.35 7.43
C GLY A 112 0.17 -10.74 7.36
N VAL A 113 0.91 -10.27 6.36
CA VAL A 113 2.34 -10.58 6.19
C VAL A 113 3.18 -9.72 7.13
N THR A 114 4.23 -10.27 7.72
CA THR A 114 5.07 -9.56 8.70
C THR A 114 6.40 -9.04 8.15
N GLU A 115 6.74 -9.44 6.94
CA GLU A 115 7.92 -9.00 6.19
C GLU A 115 7.57 -7.93 5.16
N ASP A 116 8.59 -7.41 4.48
CA ASP A 116 8.45 -6.36 3.48
C ASP A 116 7.50 -6.75 2.34
N VAL A 117 6.64 -5.80 1.96
CA VAL A 117 5.66 -5.94 0.88
C VAL A 117 5.91 -4.89 -0.19
N THR A 118 6.16 -5.33 -1.42
CA THR A 118 6.27 -4.45 -2.59
C THR A 118 5.12 -4.70 -3.55
N LEU A 119 4.31 -3.68 -3.81
CA LEU A 119 3.19 -3.73 -4.76
C LEU A 119 3.44 -2.77 -5.92
N ALA A 120 3.27 -3.24 -7.16
CA ALA A 120 3.40 -2.42 -8.35
C ALA A 120 2.24 -2.68 -9.31
N THR A 121 1.59 -1.62 -9.81
CA THR A 121 0.57 -1.73 -10.86
C THR A 121 0.64 -0.62 -11.89
N ALA A 122 0.12 -0.86 -13.09
CA ALA A 122 -0.16 0.21 -14.04
C ALA A 122 -1.56 0.81 -13.81
N SER A 123 -2.60 -0.02 -13.65
CA SER A 123 -3.99 0.43 -13.52
C SER A 123 -4.87 -0.59 -12.80
N ALA A 124 -4.85 -0.61 -11.47
CA ALA A 124 -5.71 -1.50 -10.68
C ALA A 124 -5.87 -1.05 -9.21
N LEU A 125 -6.59 -1.84 -8.41
CA LEU A 125 -6.57 -1.75 -6.95
C LEU A 125 -5.34 -2.47 -6.39
N LEU A 126 -4.59 -1.77 -5.53
CA LEU A 126 -3.56 -2.36 -4.68
C LEU A 126 -3.99 -2.19 -3.23
N ARG A 127 -4.17 -3.31 -2.52
CA ARG A 127 -4.55 -3.31 -1.10
C ARG A 127 -3.54 -4.11 -0.28
N ALA A 128 -3.03 -3.52 0.78
CA ALA A 128 -2.30 -4.20 1.85
C ALA A 128 -3.07 -4.01 3.17
N THR A 129 -3.33 -5.05 3.94
CA THR A 129 -4.08 -4.96 5.20
C THR A 129 -3.43 -5.77 6.31
N GLY A 130 -3.32 -5.19 7.50
CA GLY A 130 -2.77 -5.88 8.67
C GLY A 130 -1.34 -6.37 8.48
N CYS A 131 -0.56 -5.67 7.64
CA CYS A 131 0.82 -6.03 7.35
C CYS A 131 1.77 -5.37 8.36
N ARG A 132 2.95 -5.95 8.52
CA ARG A 132 4.07 -5.38 9.29
C ARG A 132 5.32 -5.34 8.42
N GLY A 133 6.25 -4.43 8.71
CA GLY A 133 7.48 -4.26 7.94
C GLY A 133 7.39 -3.07 6.98
N ALA A 134 8.29 -3.00 5.99
CA ALA A 134 8.26 -1.92 5.01
C ALA A 134 7.29 -2.22 3.87
N VAL A 135 6.35 -1.29 3.62
CA VAL A 135 5.44 -1.36 2.47
C VAL A 135 5.87 -0.36 1.41
N ALA A 136 6.16 -0.84 0.20
CA ALA A 136 6.48 -0.01 -0.95
C ALA A 136 5.43 -0.22 -2.05
N VAL A 137 4.67 0.83 -2.38
CA VAL A 137 3.63 0.78 -3.41
C VAL A 137 3.96 1.71 -4.58
N ARG A 138 3.89 1.19 -5.80
CA ARG A 138 4.02 1.95 -7.04
C ARG A 138 2.78 1.76 -7.91
N SER A 139 2.16 2.85 -8.33
CA SER A 139 1.02 2.80 -9.24
C SER A 139 1.15 3.85 -10.33
N ALA A 140 0.76 3.57 -11.57
CA ALA A 140 0.58 4.65 -12.55
C ALA A 140 -0.80 5.29 -12.39
N SER A 141 -1.84 4.47 -12.30
CA SER A 141 -3.20 4.89 -11.99
C SER A 141 -3.91 3.85 -11.14
N GLY A 142 -4.86 4.26 -10.31
CA GLY A 142 -5.72 3.33 -9.59
C GLY A 142 -5.92 3.70 -8.12
N THR A 143 -6.36 2.73 -7.33
CA THR A 143 -6.60 2.93 -5.91
C THR A 143 -5.54 2.18 -5.13
N VAL A 144 -4.90 2.87 -4.18
CA VAL A 144 -3.93 2.30 -3.25
C VAL A 144 -4.50 2.39 -1.85
N GLU A 145 -4.58 1.25 -1.17
CA GLU A 145 -5.09 1.15 0.19
C GLU A 145 -4.08 0.37 1.03
N VAL A 146 -3.52 1.01 2.05
CA VAL A 146 -2.69 0.36 3.06
C VAL A 146 -3.39 0.56 4.38
N LEU A 147 -3.96 -0.50 4.93
CA LEU A 147 -4.84 -0.43 6.09
C LEU A 147 -4.25 -1.25 7.24
N GLU A 148 -4.45 -0.78 8.47
CA GLU A 148 -3.99 -1.48 9.69
C GLU A 148 -2.49 -1.86 9.62
N HIS A 149 -1.67 -1.05 8.95
CA HIS A 149 -0.25 -1.36 8.75
C HIS A 149 0.59 -0.90 9.93
N ASP A 150 1.62 -1.68 10.25
CA ASP A 150 2.60 -1.38 11.29
C ASP A 150 4.01 -1.30 10.68
N GLY A 151 4.54 -0.07 10.58
CA GLY A 151 5.88 0.18 10.04
C GLY A 151 5.94 1.30 9.00
N PRO A 152 7.07 1.42 8.28
CA PRO A 152 7.26 2.46 7.28
C PRO A 152 6.50 2.16 5.98
N VAL A 153 5.88 3.19 5.41
CA VAL A 153 5.13 3.09 4.15
C VAL A 153 5.65 4.11 3.15
N ARG A 154 5.96 3.65 1.93
CA ARG A 154 6.34 4.48 0.78
C ARG A 154 5.37 4.25 -0.36
N VAL A 155 4.69 5.30 -0.82
CA VAL A 155 3.78 5.24 -1.97
C VAL A 155 4.22 6.22 -3.05
N SER A 156 4.27 5.74 -4.28
CA SER A 156 4.50 6.57 -5.47
C SER A 156 3.40 6.28 -6.48
N THR A 157 2.55 7.25 -6.75
CA THR A 157 1.50 7.12 -7.76
C THR A 157 1.52 8.28 -8.76
N ALA A 158 1.09 8.09 -10.01
CA ALA A 158 0.90 9.24 -10.90
C ALA A 158 -0.53 9.79 -10.78
N ALA A 159 -1.53 8.92 -10.67
CA ALA A 159 -2.93 9.29 -10.52
C ALA A 159 -3.68 8.34 -9.60
N GLY A 160 -4.69 8.87 -8.91
CA GLY A 160 -5.70 8.08 -8.20
C GLY A 160 -5.71 8.30 -6.69
N ARG A 161 -6.45 7.46 -5.97
CA ARG A 161 -6.70 7.64 -4.53
C ARG A 161 -5.73 6.80 -3.72
N THR A 162 -5.11 7.42 -2.73
CA THR A 162 -4.24 6.73 -1.77
C THR A 162 -4.84 6.89 -0.37
N THR A 163 -5.11 5.78 0.29
CA THR A 163 -5.59 5.74 1.68
C THR A 163 -4.63 4.91 2.50
N LEU A 164 -4.01 5.54 3.51
CA LEU A 164 -3.08 4.88 4.43
C LEU A 164 -3.64 4.96 5.85
N SER A 165 -3.67 3.85 6.57
CA SER A 165 -4.06 3.81 7.98
C SER A 165 -3.28 2.78 8.78
N GLY A 166 -3.06 3.06 10.07
CA GLY A 166 -2.42 2.15 11.02
C GLY A 166 -1.38 2.82 11.92
N LEU A 167 -0.47 2.01 12.47
CA LEU A 167 0.68 2.44 13.26
C LEU A 167 1.82 2.86 12.32
N LEU A 168 1.64 4.02 11.68
CA LEU A 168 2.54 4.50 10.65
C LEU A 168 3.63 5.42 11.24
N ALA A 169 4.78 4.84 11.59
CA ALA A 169 5.92 5.60 12.13
C ALA A 169 6.58 6.50 11.07
N ARG A 170 6.58 6.07 9.79
CA ARG A 170 7.11 6.85 8.67
C ARG A 170 6.24 6.66 7.44
N VAL A 171 5.79 7.75 6.85
CA VAL A 171 4.95 7.77 5.66
C VAL A 171 5.60 8.69 4.63
N GLU A 172 5.86 8.18 3.44
CA GLU A 172 6.29 8.99 2.31
C GLU A 172 5.36 8.75 1.13
N VAL A 173 4.62 9.78 0.71
CA VAL A 173 3.70 9.69 -0.42
C VAL A 173 4.06 10.75 -1.45
N SER A 174 4.31 10.29 -2.68
CA SER A 174 4.47 11.16 -3.84
C SER A 174 3.38 10.84 -4.85
N THR A 175 2.60 11.84 -5.21
CA THR A 175 1.62 11.74 -6.30
C THR A 175 1.74 12.91 -7.28
N VAL A 176 1.27 12.75 -8.52
CA VAL A 176 1.07 13.92 -9.41
C VAL A 176 -0.33 14.45 -9.19
N THR A 177 -1.33 13.57 -9.32
CA THR A 177 -2.74 13.90 -9.20
C THR A 177 -3.47 12.89 -8.32
N GLY A 178 -4.51 13.34 -7.62
CA GLY A 178 -5.36 12.46 -6.83
C GLY A 178 -5.20 12.62 -5.33
N ALA A 179 -6.24 12.20 -4.62
CA ALA A 179 -6.38 12.45 -3.19
C ALA A 179 -5.54 11.48 -2.37
N VAL A 180 -4.87 12.02 -1.36
CA VAL A 180 -4.09 11.27 -0.37
C VAL A 180 -4.75 11.46 0.99
N ALA A 181 -5.13 10.37 1.63
CA ALA A 181 -5.62 10.34 3.00
C ALA A 181 -4.68 9.48 3.84
N VAL A 182 -4.16 10.03 4.94
CA VAL A 182 -3.28 9.35 5.87
C VAL A 182 -3.87 9.47 7.26
N ALA A 183 -4.18 8.35 7.90
CA ALA A 183 -4.65 8.28 9.27
C ALA A 183 -3.64 7.47 10.10
N THR A 184 -2.79 8.14 10.86
CA THR A 184 -1.78 7.44 11.69
C THR A 184 -2.22 7.43 13.15
N SER A 185 -2.08 6.27 13.80
CA SER A 185 -2.22 6.11 15.24
C SER A 185 -0.87 6.01 15.96
N ALA A 186 0.25 6.21 15.24
CA ALA A 186 1.57 6.19 15.84
C ALA A 186 1.81 7.43 16.71
N ALA A 187 2.38 7.22 17.90
CA ALA A 187 2.69 8.27 18.87
C ALA A 187 3.66 9.32 18.29
N THR A 188 4.75 8.86 17.68
CA THR A 188 5.67 9.69 16.90
C THR A 188 5.64 9.23 15.46
N SER A 189 5.40 10.17 14.55
CA SER A 189 5.34 9.86 13.11
C SER A 189 6.03 10.93 12.28
N MET A 190 6.62 10.50 11.17
CA MET A 190 7.14 11.37 10.13
C MET A 190 6.29 11.17 8.88
N VAL A 191 5.63 12.23 8.43
CA VAL A 191 4.73 12.19 7.28
C VAL A 191 5.24 13.18 6.23
N ASP A 192 5.75 12.66 5.13
CA ASP A 192 6.22 13.43 3.98
C ASP A 192 5.24 13.24 2.80
N LEU A 193 4.52 14.29 2.45
CA LEU A 193 3.54 14.29 1.36
C LEU A 193 4.01 15.25 0.25
N ALA A 194 4.00 14.76 -0.99
CA ALA A 194 4.26 15.55 -2.17
C ALA A 194 3.17 15.31 -3.23
N THR A 195 2.59 16.38 -3.75
CA THR A 195 1.60 16.33 -4.83
C THR A 195 1.73 17.51 -5.79
N VAL A 196 1.19 17.42 -7.00
CA VAL A 196 1.00 18.61 -7.85
C VAL A 196 -0.36 19.23 -7.54
N SER A 197 -1.45 18.48 -7.74
CA SER A 197 -2.83 18.99 -7.65
C SER A 197 -3.79 18.12 -6.82
N GLY A 198 -3.27 17.19 -6.01
CA GLY A 198 -4.06 16.31 -5.14
C GLY A 198 -4.43 16.95 -3.80
N ALA A 199 -5.64 16.69 -3.29
CA ALA A 199 -5.97 17.01 -1.91
C ALA A 199 -5.25 16.04 -0.96
N MET A 200 -4.69 16.56 0.12
CA MET A 200 -3.99 15.80 1.15
C MET A 200 -4.76 15.95 2.47
N ARG A 201 -5.09 14.84 3.09
CA ARG A 201 -5.72 14.78 4.41
C ARG A 201 -4.84 13.97 5.34
N VAL A 202 -4.54 14.53 6.51
CA VAL A 202 -3.81 13.85 7.58
C VAL A 202 -4.66 13.86 8.83
N ASP A 203 -5.06 12.68 9.29
CA ASP A 203 -5.77 12.49 10.54
C ASP A 203 -4.78 11.96 11.59
N LEU A 204 -4.70 12.65 12.73
CA LEU A 204 -3.80 12.35 13.84
C LEU A 204 -4.60 12.09 15.12
N PRO A 205 -4.05 11.37 16.11
CA PRO A 205 -4.73 11.14 17.38
C PRO A 205 -4.90 12.44 18.17
N THR A 206 -5.99 12.55 18.93
CA THR A 206 -6.18 13.65 19.89
C THR A 206 -5.02 13.69 20.89
N GLY A 207 -4.49 14.89 21.13
CA GLY A 207 -3.36 15.09 22.04
C GLY A 207 -1.99 14.93 21.40
N SER A 208 -1.91 14.50 20.13
CA SER A 208 -0.65 14.52 19.40
C SER A 208 -0.14 15.95 19.17
N GLY A 209 1.14 16.14 19.44
CA GLY A 209 1.88 17.32 19.01
C GLY A 209 2.05 17.31 17.49
N LEU A 210 2.14 18.49 16.89
CA LEU A 210 2.27 18.68 15.46
C LEU A 210 3.36 19.69 15.15
N SER A 211 4.38 19.26 14.42
CA SER A 211 5.38 20.12 13.79
C SER A 211 5.19 20.02 12.28
N MET A 212 4.47 20.98 11.70
CA MET A 212 4.11 21.00 10.29
C MET A 212 4.88 22.06 9.53
N THR A 213 5.40 21.69 8.35
CA THR A 213 5.85 22.61 7.31
C THR A 213 5.13 22.28 6.01
N ALA A 214 4.19 23.12 5.61
CA ALA A 214 3.45 23.00 4.38
C ALA A 214 3.88 24.06 3.37
N ARG A 215 4.20 23.65 2.14
CA ARG A 215 4.55 24.53 1.02
C ARG A 215 3.55 24.29 -0.09
N THR A 216 2.74 25.30 -0.39
CA THR A 216 1.77 25.27 -1.47
C THR A 216 1.77 26.61 -2.19
N VAL A 217 1.56 26.60 -3.52
CA VAL A 217 1.51 27.84 -4.31
C VAL A 217 0.12 28.46 -4.24
N SER A 218 -0.93 27.64 -4.35
CA SER A 218 -2.33 28.12 -4.33
C SER A 218 -3.30 27.27 -3.48
N GLY A 219 -2.85 26.14 -2.94
CA GLY A 219 -3.70 25.27 -2.13
C GLY A 219 -4.09 25.90 -0.78
N ALA A 220 -5.22 25.47 -0.22
CA ALA A 220 -5.56 25.78 1.16
C ALA A 220 -4.74 24.93 2.13
N VAL A 221 -4.38 25.48 3.29
CA VAL A 221 -3.74 24.70 4.38
C VAL A 221 -4.58 24.90 5.62
N THR A 222 -5.30 23.88 6.06
CA THR A 222 -6.11 23.92 7.28
C THR A 222 -5.57 22.98 8.34
N VAL A 223 -5.54 23.44 9.58
CA VAL A 223 -5.20 22.62 10.76
C VAL A 223 -6.34 22.76 11.76
N ASP A 224 -6.99 21.65 12.10
CA ASP A 224 -8.17 21.59 12.97
C ASP A 224 -9.28 22.58 12.54
N GLY A 225 -9.49 22.70 11.23
CA GLY A 225 -10.51 23.58 10.64
C GLY A 225 -10.11 25.06 10.56
N VAL A 226 -8.96 25.45 11.10
CA VAL A 226 -8.45 26.83 11.02
C VAL A 226 -7.53 26.98 9.81
N ASP A 227 -7.75 28.01 8.98
CA ASP A 227 -6.84 28.33 7.87
C ASP A 227 -5.48 28.80 8.41
N ARG A 228 -4.41 28.18 7.92
CA ARG A 228 -3.01 28.41 8.31
C ARG A 228 -2.15 28.86 7.13
N ARG A 229 -2.76 29.33 6.03
CA ARG A 229 -2.02 29.90 4.91
C ARG A 229 -1.02 30.96 5.39
N ALA A 230 0.23 30.80 4.96
CA ALA A 230 1.20 31.88 5.04
C ALA A 230 0.88 32.92 3.94
N SER A 231 1.17 34.19 4.21
CA SER A 231 1.03 35.24 3.20
C SER A 231 2.10 35.08 2.10
N GLY A 232 1.71 35.23 0.83
CA GLY A 232 2.63 35.14 -0.32
C GLY A 232 3.14 33.72 -0.61
N LEU A 233 4.41 33.60 -1.00
CA LEU A 233 5.08 32.32 -1.36
C LEU A 233 5.74 31.61 -0.16
N ALA A 234 5.48 32.07 1.07
CA ALA A 234 6.12 31.52 2.26
C ALA A 234 5.55 30.14 2.62
N ALA A 235 6.37 29.31 3.30
CA ALA A 235 5.89 28.05 3.85
C ALA A 235 4.94 28.32 5.02
N ALA A 236 3.80 27.65 5.06
CA ALA A 236 2.93 27.60 6.23
C ALA A 236 3.57 26.67 7.27
N THR A 237 4.08 27.26 8.34
CA THR A 237 4.66 26.53 9.48
C THR A 237 3.69 26.53 10.64
N PHE A 238 3.53 25.39 11.29
CA PHE A 238 2.75 25.25 12.51
C PHE A 238 3.51 24.38 13.49
N GLU A 239 3.64 24.83 14.73
CA GLU A 239 4.35 24.10 15.77
C GLU A 239 3.49 24.08 17.03
N ASP A 240 3.14 22.89 17.47
CA ASP A 240 2.37 22.62 18.69
C ASP A 240 2.96 21.40 19.37
N ARG A 241 3.87 21.62 20.31
CA ARG A 241 4.62 20.56 21.01
C ARG A 241 3.97 20.21 22.36
N ARG A 242 2.67 19.96 22.35
CA ARG A 242 1.95 19.51 23.56
C ARG A 242 2.23 18.01 23.76
N GLY A 243 3.25 17.69 24.55
CA GLY A 243 3.57 16.31 24.95
C GLY A 243 4.81 15.71 24.29
N GLN A 244 5.11 14.45 24.61
CA GLN A 244 6.27 13.70 24.08
C GLN A 244 6.02 13.16 22.66
N ASP A 245 4.75 13.08 22.25
CA ASP A 245 4.29 12.47 21.01
C ASP A 245 4.12 13.55 19.94
N VAL A 246 5.03 13.58 18.95
CA VAL A 246 5.03 14.62 17.91
C VAL A 246 4.96 14.00 16.52
N CYS A 247 4.04 14.50 15.70
CA CYS A 247 4.01 14.27 14.26
C CYS A 247 4.81 15.35 13.53
N PHE A 248 5.83 14.93 12.78
CA PHE A 248 6.57 15.79 11.86
C PHE A 248 5.96 15.67 10.46
N LEU A 249 5.22 16.71 10.05
CA LEU A 249 4.50 16.73 8.78
C LEU A 249 5.19 17.69 7.80
N THR A 250 5.74 17.15 6.72
CA THR A 250 6.17 17.96 5.56
C THR A 250 5.17 17.75 4.43
N ALA A 251 4.54 18.82 3.96
CA ALA A 251 3.65 18.76 2.82
C ALA A 251 4.12 19.70 1.72
N LYS A 252 4.20 19.21 0.48
CA LYS A 252 4.57 19.99 -0.70
C LYS A 252 3.48 19.83 -1.75
N SER A 253 2.89 20.93 -2.18
CA SER A 253 1.94 20.94 -3.29
C SER A 253 2.11 22.14 -4.20
N VAL A 254 1.57 22.08 -5.41
CA VAL A 254 1.43 23.27 -6.25
C VAL A 254 0.05 23.88 -5.99
N SER A 255 -1.02 23.13 -6.24
CA SER A 255 -2.41 23.56 -6.03
C SER A 255 -3.22 22.68 -5.08
N GLY A 256 -2.65 21.55 -4.65
CA GLY A 256 -3.29 20.62 -3.72
C GLY A 256 -3.55 21.24 -2.35
N ALA A 257 -4.78 21.12 -1.84
CA ALA A 257 -5.10 21.55 -0.48
C ALA A 257 -4.60 20.53 0.55
N LEU A 258 -4.12 21.01 1.70
CA LEU A 258 -3.77 20.21 2.87
C LEU A 258 -4.78 20.45 3.97
N SER A 259 -5.32 19.39 4.54
CA SER A 259 -6.10 19.44 5.77
C SER A 259 -5.52 18.48 6.80
N VAL A 260 -5.25 19.00 7.98
CA VAL A 260 -4.80 18.22 9.14
C VAL A 260 -5.89 18.30 10.19
N ALA A 261 -6.32 17.15 10.69
CA ALA A 261 -7.32 17.07 11.75
C ALA A 261 -6.82 16.14 12.86
N ARG A 262 -6.83 16.64 14.09
CA ARG A 262 -6.62 15.82 15.27
C ARG A 262 -7.97 15.31 15.76
N THR A 263 -8.31 14.09 15.36
CA THR A 263 -9.60 13.48 15.69
C THR A 263 -9.38 12.40 16.74
N SER A 264 -10.35 12.22 17.64
CA SER A 264 -10.36 11.05 18.51
C SER A 264 -10.39 9.83 17.60
N VAL A 265 -9.33 9.03 17.60
CA VAL A 265 -9.39 7.71 16.97
C VAL A 265 -10.39 6.94 17.81
N LEU A 266 -11.63 6.92 17.36
CA LEU A 266 -12.67 6.14 18.00
C LEU A 266 -12.24 4.68 17.82
N ALA A 267 -11.77 4.07 18.90
CA ALA A 267 -11.52 2.64 18.94
C ALA A 267 -12.82 1.94 18.50
N PRO A 268 -12.78 0.98 17.56
CA PRO A 268 -13.97 0.22 17.22
C PRO A 268 -14.39 -0.61 18.44
N GLY A 269 -15.58 -0.31 18.97
CA GLY A 269 -16.30 -1.18 19.90
C GLY A 269 -16.18 -0.82 21.38
N ALA A 270 -16.94 0.20 21.83
CA ALA A 270 -17.49 0.15 23.19
C ALA A 270 -18.90 -0.46 23.08
N PRO A 271 -19.18 -1.62 23.72
CA PRO A 271 -20.55 -2.14 23.77
C PRO A 271 -21.42 -1.14 24.52
N THR A 272 -22.52 -0.71 23.88
CA THR A 272 -23.61 -0.02 24.56
C THR A 272 -24.12 -0.96 25.65
N ALA A 273 -23.77 -0.66 26.90
CA ALA A 273 -24.36 -1.32 28.06
C ALA A 273 -25.88 -1.13 27.96
N GLY A 274 -26.58 -2.25 27.79
CA GLY A 274 -28.02 -2.31 27.79
C GLY A 274 -28.53 -1.78 29.13
N GLU A 275 -29.46 -0.84 29.03
CA GLU A 275 -30.21 -0.31 30.14
C GLU A 275 -31.18 -1.40 30.60
N ASP A 276 -30.75 -2.16 31.61
CA ASP A 276 -31.61 -3.05 32.39
C ASP A 276 -32.20 -2.20 33.53
N ARG A 277 -33.52 -1.95 33.47
CA ARG A 277 -34.26 -1.33 34.57
C ARG A 277 -35.28 -2.35 35.11
N PRO A 278 -35.45 -2.42 36.45
CA PRO A 278 -36.23 -3.45 37.13
C PRO A 278 -37.74 -3.29 36.94
#